data_AF-A0A962FFZ2-F1
#
_entry.id   AF-A0A962FFZ2-F1
#
_cell.length_a   1.000
_cell.length_b   1.000
_cell.length_c   1.000
_cell.angle_alpha   90.00
_cell.angle_beta   90.00
_cell.angle_gamma   90.00
#
_symmetry.space_group_name_H-M   'P 1'
#
loop_
_entity.id
_entity.type
_entity.pdbx_description
1 polymer ?
#
loop_
_entity_poly.entity_id
_entity_poly.type
_entity_poly.pdbx_seq_one_letter_code
_entity_poly.pdbx_strand_id
1 'polypeptide(L)'
;MKPAGQMTLTLTQELEQFVREEVRRGAFASSSEYVRDLVRERYLKERERADKLKALDAALARGIADAEAGRTMPLDEAFRRLRAELALPDQNSEK
;
A
#
# COMPACT_ATOMS: atom_id res chain seq x y z
N MET A 1 13.09 -25.63 9.78
CA MET A 1 11.64 -25.33 9.71
C MET A 1 11.37 -24.12 10.59
N LYS A 2 10.70 -23.06 10.11
CA LYS A 2 10.23 -21.99 11.00
C LYS A 2 9.24 -22.60 12.00
N PRO A 3 9.28 -22.23 13.30
CA PRO A 3 8.32 -22.76 14.25
C PRO A 3 6.91 -22.29 13.85
N ALA A 4 6.01 -23.24 13.63
CA ALA A 4 4.61 -22.96 13.41
C ALA A 4 3.94 -22.79 14.78
N GLY A 5 3.37 -21.62 15.04
CA GLY A 5 2.47 -21.43 16.18
C GLY A 5 1.13 -22.11 15.90
N GLN A 6 0.63 -22.89 16.85
CA GLN A 6 -0.72 -23.44 16.80
C GLN A 6 -1.68 -22.49 17.52
N MET A 7 -2.83 -22.22 16.92
CA MET A 7 -3.87 -21.38 17.50
C MET A 7 -5.24 -22.00 17.23
N THR A 8 -6.08 -22.09 18.26
CA THR A 8 -7.50 -22.44 18.13
C THR A 8 -8.30 -21.15 18.08
N LEU A 9 -9.21 -21.05 17.12
CA LEU A 9 -10.04 -19.87 16.88
C LEU A 9 -11.49 -20.30 16.71
N THR A 10 -12.39 -19.52 17.32
CA THR A 10 -13.84 -19.69 17.18
C THR A 10 -14.34 -18.67 16.17
N LEU A 11 -15.09 -19.14 15.18
CA LEU A 11 -15.73 -18.29 14.17
C LEU A 11 -17.24 -18.22 14.44
N THR A 12 -17.87 -17.14 13.97
CA THR A 12 -19.32 -17.12 13.85
C THR A 12 -19.75 -18.15 12.80
N GLN A 13 -21.00 -18.61 12.87
CA GLN A 13 -21.54 -19.58 11.91
C GLN A 13 -21.44 -19.10 10.46
N GLU A 14 -21.69 -17.81 10.22
CA GLU A 14 -21.57 -17.18 8.90
C GLU A 14 -20.13 -17.26 8.36
N LEU A 15 -19.14 -16.92 9.19
CA LEU A 15 -17.72 -16.98 8.79
C LEU A 15 -17.26 -18.43 8.58
N GLU A 16 -17.73 -19.37 9.39
CA GLU A 16 -17.43 -20.79 9.19
C GLU A 16 -17.96 -21.28 7.83
N GLN A 17 -19.21 -20.95 7.50
CA GLN A 17 -19.83 -21.30 6.21
C GLN A 17 -19.06 -20.70 5.05
N PHE A 18 -18.71 -19.41 5.14
CA PHE A 18 -17.90 -18.73 4.15
C PHE A 18 -16.55 -19.43 3.92
N VAL A 19 -15.81 -19.75 4.99
CA VAL A 19 -14.53 -20.49 4.88
C VAL A 19 -14.72 -21.85 4.22
N ARG A 20 -15.80 -22.59 4.56
CA ARG A 20 -16.09 -23.89 3.94
C ARG A 20 -16.41 -23.76 2.45
N GLU A 21 -17.12 -22.72 2.05
CA GLU A 21 -17.43 -22.44 0.65
C GLU A 21 -16.17 -22.11 -0.15
N GLU A 22 -15.28 -21.27 0.38
CA GLU A 22 -14.02 -20.92 -0.29
C GLU A 22 -13.10 -22.13 -0.49
N VAL A 23 -13.04 -23.03 0.49
CA VAL A 23 -12.35 -24.33 0.33
C VAL A 23 -13.01 -25.17 -0.76
N ARG A 24 -14.35 -25.24 -0.80
CA ARG A 24 -15.11 -26.01 -1.81
C ARG A 24 -14.94 -25.45 -3.22
N ARG A 25 -14.74 -24.14 -3.39
CA ARG A 25 -14.45 -23.50 -4.69
C ARG A 25 -13.11 -23.93 -5.28
N GLY A 26 -12.29 -24.67 -4.55
CA GLY A 26 -11.17 -25.45 -5.09
C GLY A 26 -9.81 -24.75 -5.02
N ALA A 27 -9.71 -23.60 -4.34
CA ALA A 27 -8.46 -22.88 -4.21
C ALA A 27 -7.62 -23.30 -2.98
N PHE A 28 -8.16 -24.08 -2.06
CA PHE A 28 -7.50 -24.43 -0.79
C PHE A 28 -7.76 -25.89 -0.41
N ALA A 29 -6.75 -26.58 0.12
CA ALA A 29 -6.85 -27.97 0.56
C ALA A 29 -7.48 -28.12 1.96
N SER A 30 -7.52 -27.05 2.76
CA SER A 30 -8.16 -27.05 4.08
C SER A 30 -8.57 -25.66 4.55
N SER A 31 -9.49 -25.60 5.52
CA SER A 31 -9.87 -24.35 6.20
C SER A 31 -8.68 -23.68 6.90
N SER A 32 -7.75 -24.48 7.46
CA SER A 32 -6.54 -23.94 8.11
C SER A 32 -5.57 -23.31 7.11
N GLU A 33 -5.53 -23.81 5.88
CA GLU A 33 -4.74 -23.20 4.80
C GLU A 33 -5.35 -21.87 4.38
N TYR A 34 -6.66 -21.84 4.12
CA TYR A 34 -7.38 -20.62 3.78
C TYR A 34 -7.17 -19.51 4.83
N VAL A 35 -7.39 -19.82 6.11
CA VAL A 35 -7.22 -18.86 7.20
C VAL A 35 -5.77 -18.40 7.30
N ARG A 36 -4.79 -19.29 7.10
CA ARG A 36 -3.37 -18.93 7.13
C ARG A 36 -3.02 -17.95 6.03
N ASP A 37 -3.51 -18.17 4.82
CA ASP A 37 -3.26 -17.27 3.69
C ASP A 37 -3.96 -15.94 3.87
N LEU A 38 -5.21 -15.93 4.34
CA LEU A 38 -5.95 -14.70 4.67
C LEU A 38 -5.21 -13.85 5.74
N VAL A 39 -4.74 -14.49 6.81
CA VAL A 39 -3.98 -13.81 7.87
C VAL A 39 -2.63 -13.33 7.35
N ARG A 40 -1.94 -14.11 6.49
CA ARG A 40 -0.67 -13.70 5.88
C ARG A 40 -0.86 -12.48 4.98
N GLU A 41 -1.88 -12.47 4.13
CA GLU A 41 -2.18 -11.35 3.26
C GLU A 41 -2.44 -10.08 4.08
N ARG A 42 -3.27 -10.20 5.13
CA ARG A 42 -3.52 -9.08 6.04
C ARG A 42 -2.25 -8.59 6.72
N TYR A 43 -1.41 -9.49 7.22
CA TYR A 43 -0.14 -9.15 7.85
C TYR A 43 0.80 -8.39 6.91
N LEU A 44 0.91 -8.84 5.65
CA LEU A 44 1.73 -8.16 4.65
C LEU A 44 1.18 -6.77 4.31
N LYS A 45 -0.14 -6.64 4.13
CA LYS A 45 -0.82 -5.36 3.89
C LYS A 45 -0.59 -4.35 5.02
N GLU A 46 -0.71 -4.79 6.28
CA GLU A 46 -0.46 -3.90 7.42
C GLU A 46 1.00 -3.44 7.49
N ARG A 47 1.96 -4.33 7.18
CA ARG A 47 3.38 -3.95 7.09
C ARG A 47 3.64 -2.96 5.98
N GLU A 48 3.12 -3.23 4.77
CA GLU A 48 3.27 -2.33 3.64
C GLU A 48 2.65 -0.95 3.92
N ARG A 49 1.49 -0.91 4.58
CA ARG A 49 0.85 0.33 5.02
C ARG A 49 1.72 1.11 6.00
N ALA A 50 2.31 0.43 6.98
CA ALA A 50 3.20 1.07 7.94
C ALA A 50 4.45 1.65 7.26
N ASP A 51 5.05 0.90 6.33
CA ASP A 51 6.21 1.36 5.58
C ASP A 51 5.89 2.57 4.69
N LYS A 52 4.71 2.57 4.03
CA LYS A 52 4.21 3.70 3.24
C LYS A 52 3.98 4.95 4.08
N LEU A 53 3.39 4.81 5.27
CA LEU A 53 3.19 5.93 6.19
C LEU A 53 4.52 6.53 6.63
N LYS A 54 5.49 5.68 7.00
CA LYS A 54 6.84 6.14 7.36
C LYS A 54 7.53 6.88 6.21
N ALA A 55 7.38 6.39 4.98
CA ALA A 55 7.92 7.06 3.80
C ALA A 55 7.24 8.42 3.54
N LEU A 56 5.92 8.49 3.73
CA LEU A 56 5.16 9.74 3.63
C LEU A 56 5.60 10.75 4.69
N ASP A 57 5.72 10.34 5.96
CA ASP A 57 6.17 11.22 7.04
C ASP A 57 7.57 11.80 6.75
N ALA A 58 8.49 10.96 6.25
CA ALA A 58 9.81 11.41 5.86
C ALA A 58 9.78 12.40 4.67
N ALA A 59 8.93 12.15 3.67
CA ALA A 59 8.76 13.04 2.53
C ALA A 59 8.15 14.40 2.93
N LEU A 60 7.17 14.40 3.84
CA LEU A 60 6.57 15.61 4.40
C LEU A 60 7.57 16.41 5.22
N ALA A 61 8.32 15.75 6.11
CA ALA A 61 9.35 16.42 6.91
C ALA A 61 10.41 17.09 6.02
N ARG A 62 10.85 16.40 4.96
CA ARG A 62 11.75 16.99 3.95
C ARG A 62 11.11 18.18 3.24
N GLY A 63 9.87 18.05 2.77
CA GLY A 63 9.17 19.13 2.07
C GLY A 63 8.99 20.38 2.94
N ILE A 64 8.68 20.20 4.23
CA ILE A 64 8.60 21.30 5.21
C ILE A 64 9.97 21.96 5.37
N ALA A 65 11.04 21.18 5.58
CA ALA A 65 12.38 21.71 5.72
C ALA A 65 12.88 22.43 4.44
N ASP A 66 12.47 21.97 3.26
CA ASP A 66 12.73 22.66 1.99
C ASP A 66 11.97 23.99 1.91
N ALA A 67 10.71 24.01 2.33
CA ALA A 67 9.90 25.24 2.38
C ALA A 67 10.46 26.28 3.37
N GLU A 68 10.81 25.85 4.58
CA GLU A 68 11.41 26.73 5.60
C GLU A 68 12.76 27.30 5.16
N ALA A 69 13.54 26.53 4.41
CA ALA A 69 14.82 26.97 3.85
C ALA A 69 14.68 27.75 2.53
N GLY A 70 13.47 28.02 2.05
CA GLY A 70 13.22 28.73 0.79
C GLY A 70 13.63 27.95 -0.46
N ARG A 71 13.83 26.63 -0.38
CA ARG A 71 14.11 25.73 -1.52
C ARG A 71 12.83 25.37 -2.27
N THR A 72 11.95 26.34 -2.45
CA THR A 72 10.70 26.22 -3.20
C THR A 72 10.78 27.04 -4.47
N MET A 73 9.91 26.74 -5.43
CA MET A 73 9.77 27.52 -6.65
C MET A 73 8.30 27.60 -7.05
N PRO A 74 7.90 28.61 -7.84
CA PRO A 74 6.56 28.67 -8.39
C PRO A 74 6.21 27.42 -9.20
N LEU A 75 4.96 26.96 -9.09
CA LEU A 75 4.50 25.73 -9.73
C LEU A 75 4.66 25.79 -11.26
N ASP A 76 4.35 26.94 -11.87
CA ASP A 76 4.49 27.15 -13.31
C ASP A 76 5.94 27.07 -13.78
N GLU A 77 6.88 27.51 -12.95
CA GLU A 77 8.32 27.37 -13.23
C GLU A 77 8.75 25.91 -13.13
N ALA A 78 8.29 25.18 -12.10
CA ALA A 78 8.57 23.75 -11.93
C ALA A 78 8.08 22.92 -13.13
N PHE A 79 6.84 23.13 -13.58
CA PHE A 79 6.29 22.42 -14.74
C PHE A 79 7.03 22.72 -16.03
N ARG A 80 7.40 23.99 -16.25
CA ARG A 80 8.19 24.40 -17.43
C ARG A 80 9.55 23.70 -17.47
N ARG A 81 10.25 23.67 -16.32
CA ARG A 81 11.55 22.98 -16.19
C ARG A 81 11.42 21.47 -16.43
N LEU A 82 10.41 20.83 -15.82
CA LEU A 82 10.17 19.39 -15.98
C LEU A 82 9.83 19.01 -17.44
N ARG A 83 9.01 19.81 -18.13
CA ARG A 83 8.68 19.58 -19.54
C ARG A 83 9.89 19.73 -20.45
N ALA A 84 10.70 20.77 -20.22
CA ALA A 84 11.94 20.97 -20.96
C ALA A 84 12.91 19.78 -20.78
N GLU A 85 13.04 19.26 -19.57
CA GLU A 85 13.87 18.09 -19.27
C GLU A 85 13.35 16.80 -19.92
N LEU A 86 12.02 16.63 -19.97
CA LEU A 86 11.37 15.48 -20.59
C LEU A 86 11.10 15.63 -22.10
N ALA A 87 11.55 16.73 -22.72
CA ALA A 87 11.28 17.07 -24.13
C ALA A 87 9.79 17.02 -24.52
N LEU A 88 8.90 17.40 -23.60
CA LEU A 88 7.46 17.45 -23.84
C LEU A 88 7.05 18.81 -24.42
N PRO A 89 6.06 18.86 -25.34
CA PRO A 89 5.54 20.11 -25.85
C PRO A 89 4.86 20.95 -24.75
N ASP A 90 5.09 22.25 -24.78
CA ASP A 90 4.45 23.21 -23.87
C ASP A 90 2.96 23.32 -24.21
N GLN A 91 2.12 22.96 -23.25
CA GLN A 91 0.66 23.01 -23.34
C GLN A 91 0.13 24.31 -22.72
N ASN A 92 0.70 25.46 -23.10
CA ASN A 92 0.14 26.78 -22.78
C ASN A 92 0.20 27.68 -24.02
N SER A 93 -0.73 27.42 -24.93
CA SER A 93 -1.38 28.41 -25.78
C SER A 93 -2.86 28.03 -25.71
N GLU A 94 -3.74 28.99 -25.37
CA GLU A 94 -5.16 28.82 -25.01
C GLU A 94 -5.35 28.44 -23.52
N LYS A 95 -5.81 29.32 -22.61
CA LYS A 95 -6.72 30.46 -22.73
C LYS A 95 -6.55 31.40 -21.53
#